data_AF-A0ABD5SUP9-F1
#
_entry.id   AF-A0ABD5SUP9-F1
#
_cell.length_a   1.000
_cell.length_b   1.000
_cell.length_c   1.000
_cell.angle_alpha   90.00
_cell.angle_beta   90.00
_cell.angle_gamma   90.00
#
_symmetry.space_group_name_H-M   'P 1'
#
loop_
_entity.id
_entity.type
_entity.pdbx_description
1 polymer ?
#
loop_
_entity_poly.entity_id
_entity_poly.type
_entity_poly.pdbx_seq_one_letter_code
_entity_poly.pdbx_strand_id
1 'polypeptide(L)'
;MILEALEGHPLREATETEVSYLEGSRRCDLFLDHDGLQLPVEAKLLRFRYDNGNIDPNSFARIFTPFPERSSSSLLTDTKKLYESEFGSNGGVLGLYYEKVDEEYEQMTAKAVAEKFCMALSS
;
A
#
# COMPACT_ATOMS: atom_id res chain seq x y z
N MET A 1 5.35 9.03 11.23
CA MET A 1 4.47 9.41 10.10
C MET A 1 3.06 8.83 10.22
N ILE A 2 2.82 7.51 10.10
CA ILE A 2 1.44 6.96 10.27
C ILE A 2 1.00 7.01 11.74
N LEU A 3 1.83 6.51 12.67
CA LEU A 3 1.50 6.56 14.10
C LEU A 3 1.39 7.99 14.66
N GLU A 4 2.12 8.94 14.07
CA GLU A 4 2.00 10.37 14.41
C GLU A 4 0.70 10.94 13.84
N ALA A 5 0.31 10.57 12.61
CA ALA A 5 -0.97 10.98 12.04
C ALA A 5 -2.18 10.43 12.82
N LEU A 6 -1.99 9.35 13.59
CA LEU A 6 -3.00 8.79 14.48
C LEU A 6 -2.96 9.40 15.89
N GLU A 7 -2.10 10.38 16.18
CA GLU A 7 -2.02 10.95 17.52
C GLU A 7 -3.37 11.52 17.98
N GLY A 8 -3.83 11.11 19.17
CA GLY A 8 -5.15 11.45 19.70
C GLY A 8 -6.33 10.66 19.10
N HIS A 9 -6.07 9.76 18.14
CA HIS A 9 -7.09 8.89 17.55
C HIS A 9 -7.15 7.53 18.29
N PRO A 10 -8.34 6.94 18.53
CA PRO A 10 -8.48 5.65 19.22
C PRO A 10 -7.67 4.51 18.57
N LEU A 11 -7.54 4.52 17.25
CA LEU A 11 -6.77 3.51 16.52
C LEU A 11 -5.26 3.56 16.80
N ARG A 12 -4.75 4.62 17.42
CA ARG A 12 -3.33 4.73 17.75
C ARG A 12 -2.84 3.62 18.65
N GLU A 13 -3.60 3.33 19.71
CA GLU A 13 -3.28 2.29 20.69
C GLU A 13 -3.55 0.89 20.14
N ALA A 14 -4.48 0.79 19.19
CA ALA A 14 -4.83 -0.42 18.47
C ALA A 14 -3.88 -0.78 17.31
N THR A 15 -2.93 0.11 16.96
CA THR A 15 -2.02 -0.10 15.82
C THR A 15 -0.61 -0.40 16.30
N GLU A 16 -0.12 -1.58 15.92
CA GLU A 16 1.26 -2.01 16.09
C GLU A 16 2.02 -1.92 14.76
N THR A 17 3.34 -1.84 14.83
CA THR A 17 4.23 -1.82 13.66
C THR A 17 5.19 -2.99 13.70
N GLU A 18 5.61 -3.49 12.55
CA GLU A 18 6.67 -4.51 12.43
C GLU A 18 6.34 -5.81 13.19
N VAL A 19 5.07 -6.21 13.18
CA VAL A 19 4.57 -7.41 13.87
C VAL A 19 4.99 -8.65 13.09
N SER A 20 5.63 -9.61 13.77
CA SER A 20 6.07 -10.85 13.14
C SER A 20 4.88 -11.70 12.66
N TYR A 21 5.03 -12.32 11.49
CA TYR A 21 4.13 -13.40 11.06
C TYR A 21 4.28 -14.62 11.97
N LEU A 22 3.19 -15.41 12.16
CA LEU A 22 3.17 -16.58 13.05
C LEU A 22 4.24 -17.64 12.70
N GLU A 23 4.46 -17.87 11.40
CA GLU A 23 5.57 -18.69 10.90
C GLU A 23 6.45 -17.91 9.92
N GLY A 24 7.74 -17.81 10.22
CA GLY A 24 8.76 -17.22 9.33
C GLY A 24 9.52 -16.03 9.93
N SER A 25 10.44 -15.48 9.14
CA SER A 25 11.26 -14.32 9.51
C SER A 25 10.68 -12.97 9.06
N ARG A 26 9.47 -12.97 8.51
CA ARG A 26 8.83 -11.78 7.94
C ARG A 26 8.10 -10.99 9.02
N ARG A 27 7.87 -9.71 8.75
CA ARG A 27 7.09 -8.80 9.58
C ARG A 27 6.10 -8.05 8.71
N CYS A 28 4.91 -7.85 9.25
CA CYS A 28 3.91 -6.98 8.67
C CYS A 28 4.19 -5.54 9.09
N ASP A 29 4.11 -4.60 8.15
CA ASP A 29 4.45 -3.20 8.42
C ASP A 29 3.55 -2.60 9.51
N LEU A 30 2.25 -2.89 9.44
CA LEU A 30 1.23 -2.44 10.39
C LEU A 30 0.28 -3.57 10.75
N PHE A 31 -0.10 -3.65 12.01
CA PHE A 31 -1.14 -4.56 12.47
C PHE A 31 -2.16 -3.77 13.28
N LEU A 32 -3.41 -3.79 12.83
CA LEU A 32 -4.53 -3.16 13.53
C LEU A 32 -5.33 -4.23 14.25
N ASP A 33 -5.47 -4.10 15.57
CA ASP A 33 -6.35 -4.91 16.41
C ASP A 33 -7.36 -4.01 17.13
N HIS A 34 -8.58 -3.94 16.61
CA HIS A 34 -9.63 -3.07 17.15
C HIS A 34 -11.02 -3.69 16.98
N ASP A 35 -11.84 -3.65 18.03
CA ASP A 35 -13.23 -4.15 18.01
C ASP A 35 -13.39 -5.58 17.44
N GLY A 36 -12.42 -6.45 17.72
CA GLY A 36 -12.40 -7.84 17.24
C GLY A 36 -12.01 -7.99 15.76
N LEU A 37 -11.64 -6.91 15.09
CA LEU A 37 -11.00 -6.93 13.77
C LEU A 37 -9.48 -7.00 13.93
N GLN A 38 -8.89 -8.05 13.36
CA GLN A 38 -7.45 -8.17 13.18
C GLN A 38 -7.12 -7.95 11.71
N LEU A 39 -6.35 -6.91 11.42
CA LEU A 39 -6.05 -6.47 10.06
C LEU A 39 -4.54 -6.22 9.89
N PRO A 40 -3.78 -7.18 9.35
CA PRO A 40 -2.43 -6.90 8.84
C PRO A 40 -2.51 -5.95 7.64
N VAL A 41 -1.61 -4.98 7.60
CA VAL A 41 -1.50 -4.01 6.52
C VAL A 41 -0.04 -3.87 6.07
N GLU A 42 0.20 -4.15 4.80
CA GLU A 42 1.49 -3.84 4.15
C GLU A 42 1.44 -2.39 3.64
N ALA A 43 2.40 -1.58 4.07
CA ALA A 43 2.49 -0.16 3.76
C ALA A 43 3.60 0.08 2.75
N LYS A 44 3.25 0.68 1.60
CA LYS A 44 4.18 0.84 0.49
C LYS A 44 4.24 2.26 -0.02
N LEU A 45 5.46 2.77 -0.18
CA LEU A 45 5.69 4.04 -0.87
C LEU A 45 5.62 3.84 -2.39
N LEU A 46 4.61 4.44 -3.01
CA LEU A 46 4.36 4.44 -4.45
C LEU A 46 5.12 5.59 -5.11
N ARG A 47 6.12 5.25 -5.91
CA ARG A 47 6.93 6.22 -6.65
C ARG A 47 6.43 6.36 -8.08
N PHE A 48 5.74 7.46 -8.33
CA PHE A 48 5.29 7.87 -9.67
C PHE A 48 6.24 8.84 -10.37
N ARG A 49 7.29 9.29 -9.68
CA ARG A 49 8.27 10.25 -10.18
C ARG A 49 9.68 9.66 -10.18
N TYR A 50 10.49 10.14 -11.12
CA TYR A 50 11.94 10.01 -11.05
C TYR A 50 12.52 10.95 -9.99
N ASP A 51 13.80 10.74 -9.67
CA ASP A 51 14.53 11.59 -8.71
C ASP A 51 14.63 13.06 -9.18
N ASN A 52 14.50 13.31 -10.49
CA ASN A 52 14.45 14.66 -11.06
C ASN A 52 13.04 15.31 -10.99
N GLY A 53 12.06 14.62 -10.39
CA GLY A 53 10.70 15.12 -10.21
C GLY A 53 9.77 14.91 -11.40
N ASN A 54 10.26 14.47 -12.56
CA ASN A 54 9.42 14.16 -13.71
C ASN A 54 8.58 12.90 -13.45
N ILE A 55 7.37 12.86 -13.99
CA ILE A 55 6.49 11.70 -13.91
C ILE A 55 7.09 10.55 -14.72
N ASP A 56 7.17 9.38 -14.12
CA ASP A 56 7.51 8.13 -14.80
C ASP A 56 6.22 7.59 -15.45
N PRO A 57 6.07 7.65 -16.79
CA PRO A 57 4.83 7.21 -17.46
C PRO A 57 4.56 5.72 -17.28
N ASN A 58 5.57 4.93 -16.92
CA ASN A 58 5.45 3.48 -16.70
C ASN A 58 5.21 3.12 -15.22
N SER A 59 5.28 4.10 -14.31
CA SER A 59 5.16 3.84 -12.87
C SER A 59 3.83 3.18 -12.51
N PHE A 60 2.72 3.62 -13.12
CA PHE A 60 1.40 3.02 -12.90
C PHE A 60 1.40 1.54 -13.28
N ALA A 61 1.83 1.21 -14.50
CA ALA A 61 1.92 -0.17 -14.96
C ALA A 61 2.85 -1.00 -14.07
N ARG A 62 3.96 -0.44 -13.59
CA ARG A 62 4.89 -1.13 -12.68
C ARG A 62 4.32 -1.36 -11.29
N ILE A 63 3.60 -0.39 -10.72
CA ILE A 63 3.02 -0.51 -9.37
C ILE A 63 1.88 -1.52 -9.37
N PHE A 64 1.08 -1.56 -10.44
CA PHE A 64 -0.13 -2.38 -10.53
C PHE A 64 0.01 -3.54 -11.52
N THR A 65 1.24 -3.97 -11.85
CA THR A 65 1.44 -5.15 -12.70
C THR A 65 1.10 -6.44 -11.93
N PRO A 66 0.36 -7.39 -12.53
CA PRO A 66 0.18 -8.73 -11.97
C PRO A 66 1.40 -9.64 -12.23
N PHE A 67 2.40 -9.18 -12.98
CA PHE A 67 3.56 -9.98 -13.39
C PHE A 67 4.79 -9.73 -12.49
N PRO A 68 5.05 -10.57 -11.47
CA PRO A 68 6.15 -10.39 -10.51
C PRO A 68 7.54 -10.50 -11.14
N GLU A 69 7.69 -11.27 -12.22
CA GLU A 69 9.00 -11.51 -12.87
C GLU A 69 9.61 -10.25 -13.50
N ARG A 70 8.78 -9.22 -13.76
CA ARG A 70 9.21 -7.95 -14.37
C ARG A 70 9.33 -6.79 -13.38
N SER A 71 8.86 -6.95 -12.13
CA SER A 71 9.01 -5.94 -11.09
C SER A 71 9.12 -6.59 -9.71
N SER A 72 10.21 -6.29 -8.99
CA SER A 72 10.55 -6.94 -7.72
C SER A 72 9.54 -6.73 -6.58
N SER A 73 8.58 -5.82 -6.71
CA SER A 73 7.38 -5.77 -5.87
C SER A 73 6.32 -4.85 -6.48
N SER A 74 5.19 -5.40 -6.91
CA SER A 74 3.99 -4.64 -7.26
C SER A 74 2.98 -4.67 -6.11
N LEU A 75 2.06 -3.70 -6.05
CA LEU A 75 1.00 -3.66 -5.06
C LEU A 75 0.18 -4.96 -5.07
N LEU A 76 -0.14 -5.47 -6.27
CA LEU A 76 -0.86 -6.73 -6.46
C LEU A 76 -0.08 -7.94 -5.92
N THR A 77 1.24 -7.97 -6.12
CA THR A 77 2.05 -9.07 -5.56
C THR A 77 2.12 -9.02 -4.05
N ASP A 78 2.06 -7.83 -3.45
CA ASP A 78 2.03 -7.67 -1.99
C ASP A 78 0.65 -8.03 -1.42
N THR A 79 -0.45 -7.65 -2.11
CA THR A 79 -1.80 -8.14 -1.80
C THR A 79 -1.89 -9.65 -1.87
N LYS A 80 -1.31 -10.27 -2.90
CA LYS A 80 -1.29 -11.73 -3.05
C LYS A 80 -0.53 -12.40 -1.90
N LYS A 81 0.63 -11.87 -1.50
CA LYS A 81 1.39 -12.39 -0.35
C LYS A 81 0.60 -12.31 0.94
N LEU A 82 -0.11 -11.20 1.17
CA LEU A 82 -1.00 -11.04 2.32
C LEU A 82 -2.14 -12.06 2.31
N TYR A 83 -2.80 -12.22 1.16
CA TYR A 83 -3.87 -13.21 1.00
C TYR A 83 -3.38 -14.65 1.22
N GLU A 84 -2.17 -14.96 0.76
CA GLU A 84 -1.51 -16.26 0.98
C GLU A 84 -0.91 -16.39 2.40
N SER A 85 -0.92 -15.33 3.21
CA SER A 85 -0.43 -15.38 4.59
C SER A 85 -1.47 -15.99 5.53
N GLU A 86 -1.01 -16.63 6.61
CA GLU A 86 -1.90 -17.27 7.59
C GLU A 86 -2.67 -16.29 8.50
N PHE A 87 -2.57 -14.98 8.28
CA PHE A 87 -3.40 -13.99 9.01
C PHE A 87 -4.89 -14.04 8.62
N GLY A 88 -5.26 -14.85 7.64
CA GLY A 88 -6.65 -15.05 7.21
C GLY A 88 -7.06 -14.13 6.07
N SER A 89 -8.37 -14.10 5.77
CA SER A 89 -8.92 -13.45 4.58
C SER A 89 -8.95 -11.91 4.62
N ASN A 90 -8.57 -11.30 5.75
CA ASN A 90 -8.80 -9.89 6.03
C ASN A 90 -7.46 -9.16 6.14
N GLY A 91 -6.79 -8.90 5.02
CA GLY A 91 -5.56 -8.10 4.94
C GLY A 91 -5.77 -6.81 4.14
N GLY A 92 -4.95 -5.80 4.41
CA GLY A 92 -4.97 -4.51 3.71
C GLY A 92 -3.64 -4.18 3.05
N VAL A 93 -3.68 -3.38 1.98
CA VAL A 93 -2.46 -2.73 1.45
C VAL A 93 -2.67 -1.24 1.46
N LEU A 94 -1.72 -0.51 2.06
CA LEU A 94 -1.73 0.94 2.14
C LEU A 94 -0.68 1.52 1.19
N GLY A 95 -1.14 2.11 0.09
CA GLY A 95 -0.28 2.84 -0.85
C GLY A 95 -0.13 4.30 -0.43
N LEU A 96 1.07 4.71 -0.01
CA LEU A 96 1.42 6.10 0.24
C LEU A 96 2.05 6.70 -1.01
N TYR A 97 1.66 7.91 -1.40
CA TYR A 97 2.32 8.63 -2.48
C TYR A 97 2.41 10.12 -2.15
N TYR A 98 3.34 10.81 -2.81
CA TYR A 98 3.50 12.26 -2.67
C TYR A 98 2.98 12.96 -3.92
N GLU A 99 2.07 13.90 -3.71
CA GLU A 99 1.63 14.86 -4.72
C GLU A 99 2.52 16.10 -4.66
N LYS A 100 2.81 16.71 -5.80
CA LYS A 100 3.54 17.98 -5.79
C LYS A 100 2.56 19.08 -5.36
N VAL A 101 3.00 20.01 -4.52
CA VAL A 101 2.21 21.22 -4.21
C VAL A 101 1.94 21.96 -5.52
N ASP A 102 0.68 22.33 -5.75
CA ASP A 102 0.19 22.98 -6.98
C ASP A 102 0.42 22.14 -8.26
N GLU A 103 0.21 20.82 -8.18
CA GLU A 103 0.29 19.93 -9.33
C GLU A 103 -0.85 20.17 -10.33
N GLU A 104 -0.51 20.65 -11.53
CA GLU A 104 -1.48 20.82 -12.63
C GLU A 104 -1.82 19.50 -13.35
N TYR A 105 -1.18 18.39 -13.00
CA TYR A 105 -1.32 17.12 -13.71
C TYR A 105 -2.42 16.23 -13.11
N GLU A 106 -3.64 16.37 -13.61
CA GLU A 106 -4.85 15.69 -13.09
C GLU A 106 -4.74 14.15 -13.01
N GLN A 107 -3.96 13.51 -13.89
CA GLN A 107 -3.87 12.05 -13.92
C GLN A 107 -3.13 11.45 -12.71
N MET A 108 -2.47 12.27 -11.89
CA MET A 108 -1.72 11.85 -10.70
C MET A 108 -2.42 12.19 -9.37
N THR A 109 -3.65 12.70 -9.42
CA THR A 109 -4.46 12.91 -8.21
C THR A 109 -4.84 11.58 -7.54
N ALA A 110 -5.08 11.60 -6.22
CA ALA A 110 -5.50 10.40 -5.46
C ALA A 110 -6.70 9.70 -6.13
N LYS A 111 -7.66 10.51 -6.60
CA LYS A 111 -8.87 10.05 -7.28
C LYS A 111 -8.54 9.37 -8.61
N ALA A 112 -7.73 9.99 -9.47
CA ALA A 112 -7.37 9.41 -10.76
C ALA A 112 -6.56 8.10 -10.61
N VAL A 113 -5.68 8.03 -9.61
CA VAL A 113 -4.95 6.80 -9.27
C VAL A 113 -5.92 5.70 -8.82
N ALA A 114 -6.89 6.02 -7.95
CA ALA A 114 -7.91 5.08 -7.51
C ALA A 114 -8.80 4.57 -8.65
N GLU A 115 -9.24 5.45 -9.55
CA GLU A 115 -10.04 5.09 -10.71
C GLU A 115 -9.30 4.14 -11.66
N LYS A 116 -8.04 4.44 -11.98
CA LYS A 116 -7.21 3.55 -12.81
C LYS A 116 -6.97 2.20 -12.15
N PHE A 117 -6.87 2.15 -10.81
CA PHE A 117 -6.73 0.89 -10.08
C PHE A 117 -7.98 0.01 -10.21
N CYS A 118 -9.18 0.59 -10.03
CA CYS A 118 -10.44 -0.15 -10.20
C CYS A 118 -10.61 -0.70 -11.62
N MET A 119 -10.18 0.05 -12.63
CA MET A 119 -10.19 -0.42 -14.02
C MET A 119 -9.27 -1.63 -14.23
N ALA A 120 -8.08 -1.64 -13.62
CA ALA A 120 -7.13 -2.76 -13.73
C ALA A 120 -7.60 -4.04 -13.03
N LEU A 121 -8.49 -3.94 -12.04
CA LEU A 121 -9.12 -5.10 -11.39
C LEU A 121 -10.29 -5.70 -12.18
N SER A 122 -10.82 -4.95 -13.16
CA SER A 122 -11.98 -5.36 -13.97
C SER A 122 -11.61 -6.00 -15.30
N SER A 123 -10.31 -6.11 -15.60
CA SER A 123 -9.72 -6.65 -16.83
C SER A 123 -9.05 -7.99 -16.58
#